data_AF-A0A947Z6H9-F1
#
_entry.id   AF-A0A947Z6H9-F1
#
_cell.length_a   1.000
_cell.length_b   1.000
_cell.length_c   1.000
_cell.angle_alpha   90.00
_cell.angle_beta   90.00
_cell.angle_gamma   90.00
#
_symmetry.space_group_name_H-M   'P 1'
#
loop_
_entity.id
_entity.type
_entity.pdbx_description
1 polymer ?
#
loop_
_entity_poly.entity_id
_entity_poly.type
_entity_poly.pdbx_seq_one_letter_code
_entity_poly.pdbx_strand_id
1 'polypeptide(L)'
;GTTAMTGHQNHPGTGQNFDEISERIPIRRIMESYGVTVREVDTYQQAKLTAAVSESLAEPRFNVVIAKHPCMLKFTREQKKKGVFRPSQVTVTEKCDQQHVCIAQFGCPSFSAGADGSVSVNEDLCIGDGSCLQTCPTKALDITRKGEQ
;
A
#
# COMPACT_ATOMS: atom_id res chain seq x y z
N GLY A 1 14.00 4.43 -1.87
CA GLY A 1 12.92 4.42 -2.88
C GLY A 1 13.32 3.49 -3.99
N THR A 2 12.46 3.32 -4.99
CA THR A 2 12.79 2.61 -6.24
C THR A 2 11.66 2.86 -7.23
N THR A 3 11.95 2.81 -8.53
CA THR A 3 10.93 2.96 -9.57
C THR A 3 10.26 1.62 -9.83
N ALA A 4 9.01 1.45 -9.40
CA ALA A 4 8.32 0.15 -9.44
C ALA A 4 8.16 -0.40 -10.87
N MET A 5 7.68 0.41 -11.80
CA MET A 5 7.31 0.00 -13.17
C MET A 5 8.50 -0.29 -14.10
N THR A 6 9.73 -0.08 -13.65
CA THR A 6 10.94 -0.23 -14.48
C THR A 6 11.82 -1.40 -14.03
N GLY A 7 11.26 -2.32 -13.23
CA GLY A 7 12.03 -3.41 -12.64
C GLY A 7 12.83 -3.00 -11.41
N HIS A 8 12.39 -1.95 -10.70
CA HIS A 8 13.03 -1.41 -9.50
C HIS A 8 14.33 -0.63 -9.78
N GLN A 9 14.35 0.15 -10.86
CA GLN A 9 15.51 1.01 -11.15
C GLN A 9 15.71 2.07 -10.06
N ASN A 10 16.96 2.49 -9.92
CA ASN A 10 17.35 3.61 -9.08
C ASN A 10 16.94 4.94 -9.74
N HIS A 11 16.78 5.97 -8.92
CA HIS A 11 16.46 7.33 -9.33
C HIS A 11 17.04 8.30 -8.28
N PRO A 12 17.19 9.61 -8.55
CA PRO A 12 17.86 10.53 -7.62
C PRO A 12 17.26 10.58 -6.19
N GLY A 13 16.00 10.19 -6.03
CA GLY A 13 15.34 10.07 -4.73
C GLY A 13 15.70 8.81 -3.92
N THR A 14 16.47 7.87 -4.47
CA THR A 14 16.93 6.65 -3.79
C THR A 14 18.24 6.84 -3.03
N GLY A 15 19.07 7.82 -3.41
CA GLY A 15 20.43 7.97 -2.88
C GLY A 15 21.41 6.91 -3.42
N GLN A 16 21.11 6.35 -4.60
CA GLN A 16 21.96 5.38 -5.28
C GLN A 16 21.92 5.67 -6.79
N ASN A 17 23.09 5.65 -7.42
CA ASN A 17 23.24 5.66 -8.86
C ASN A 17 23.27 4.20 -9.38
N PHE A 18 23.78 3.98 -10.60
CA PHE A 18 23.88 2.64 -11.18
C PHE A 18 24.76 1.71 -10.32
N ASP A 19 25.93 2.17 -9.87
CA ASP A 19 26.90 1.34 -9.12
C ASP A 19 27.29 1.90 -7.74
N GLU A 20 26.97 3.15 -7.42
CA GLU A 20 27.47 3.86 -6.25
C GLU A 20 26.36 4.44 -5.37
N ILE A 21 26.68 4.63 -4.09
CA ILE A 21 25.85 5.43 -3.18
C ILE A 21 26.01 6.90 -3.61
N SER A 22 24.90 7.60 -3.73
CA SER A 22 24.86 8.99 -4.17
C SER A 22 24.06 9.85 -3.18
N GLU A 23 24.19 11.16 -3.28
CA GLU A 23 23.41 12.08 -2.47
C GLU A 23 21.92 11.93 -2.81
N ARG A 24 21.11 11.69 -1.77
CA ARG A 24 19.68 11.51 -1.93
C ARG A 24 19.00 12.87 -2.06
N ILE A 25 18.28 13.08 -3.17
CA ILE A 25 17.44 14.25 -3.35
C ILE A 25 16.23 14.20 -2.39
N PRO A 26 16.11 15.13 -1.42
CA PRO A 26 15.00 15.13 -0.47
C PRO A 26 13.78 15.85 -1.06
N ILE A 27 12.93 15.10 -1.77
CA ILE A 27 11.73 15.63 -2.47
C ILE A 27 10.90 16.55 -1.57
N ARG A 28 10.66 16.16 -0.31
CA ARG A 28 9.93 16.97 0.67
C ARG A 28 10.53 18.36 0.85
N ARG A 29 11.85 18.45 1.10
CA ARG A 29 12.54 19.73 1.32
C ARG A 29 12.50 20.61 0.08
N ILE A 30 12.62 20.01 -1.11
CA ILE A 30 12.51 20.74 -2.38
C ILE A 30 11.13 21.37 -2.52
N MET A 31 10.07 20.59 -2.29
CA MET A 31 8.70 21.11 -2.37
C MET A 31 8.43 22.19 -1.33
N GLU A 32 8.88 22.00 -0.08
CA GLU A 32 8.79 23.01 0.98
C GLU A 32 9.55 24.30 0.61
N SER A 33 10.69 24.21 -0.07
CA SER A 33 11.45 25.40 -0.52
C SER A 33 10.72 26.25 -1.57
N TYR A 34 9.78 25.66 -2.31
CA TYR A 34 8.89 26.37 -3.23
C TYR A 34 7.65 26.97 -2.53
N GLY A 35 7.57 26.93 -1.20
CA GLY A 35 6.43 27.45 -0.43
C GLY A 35 5.18 26.57 -0.48
N VAL A 36 5.33 25.33 -0.96
CA VAL A 36 4.23 24.37 -1.10
C VAL A 36 4.04 23.62 0.21
N THR A 37 2.79 23.41 0.61
CA THR A 37 2.53 22.54 1.77
C THR A 37 2.65 21.09 1.40
N VAL A 38 3.46 20.38 2.18
CA VAL A 38 3.77 18.98 1.99
C VAL A 38 3.20 18.16 3.14
N ARG A 39 2.42 17.13 2.81
CA ARG A 39 1.93 16.13 3.77
C ARG A 39 2.53 14.78 3.41
N GLU A 40 3.29 14.16 4.31
CA GLU A 40 3.86 12.82 4.12
C GLU A 40 3.04 11.80 4.89
N VAL A 41 2.52 10.77 4.21
CA VAL A 41 1.63 9.75 4.79
C VAL A 41 2.02 8.37 4.28
N ASP A 42 1.88 7.35 5.13
CA ASP A 42 2.06 5.95 4.73
C ASP A 42 0.92 5.51 3.81
N THR A 43 1.22 4.93 2.64
CA THR A 43 0.19 4.50 1.68
C THR A 43 -0.73 3.43 2.24
N TYR A 44 -0.33 2.67 3.26
CA TYR A 44 -1.15 1.62 3.86
C TYR A 44 -2.02 2.10 5.01
N GLN A 45 -1.84 3.34 5.47
CA GLN A 45 -2.75 3.97 6.43
C GLN A 45 -3.90 4.64 5.65
N GLN A 46 -4.78 3.82 5.07
CA GLN A 46 -5.83 4.26 4.12
C GLN A 46 -6.69 5.40 4.67
N ALA A 47 -7.06 5.36 5.94
CA ALA A 47 -7.83 6.42 6.58
C ALA A 47 -7.06 7.76 6.62
N LYS A 48 -5.77 7.73 6.97
CA LYS A 48 -4.93 8.94 7.00
C LYS A 48 -4.62 9.46 5.62
N LEU A 49 -4.41 8.56 4.65
CA LEU A 49 -4.18 8.94 3.26
C LEU A 49 -5.41 9.64 2.69
N THR A 50 -6.59 9.08 2.92
CA THR A 50 -7.87 9.68 2.51
C THR A 50 -8.09 11.05 3.15
N ALA A 51 -7.82 11.19 4.46
CA ALA A 51 -7.90 12.47 5.15
C ALA A 51 -6.91 13.49 4.58
N ALA A 52 -5.64 13.11 4.40
CA ALA A 52 -4.62 14.00 3.86
C ALA A 52 -4.95 14.50 2.45
N VAL A 53 -5.47 13.63 1.59
CA VAL A 53 -5.93 14.01 0.24
C VAL A 53 -7.14 14.94 0.32
N SER A 54 -8.12 14.63 1.17
CA SER A 54 -9.34 15.44 1.33
C SER A 54 -9.03 16.84 1.85
N GLU A 55 -8.18 16.96 2.87
CA GLU A 55 -7.72 18.25 3.41
C GLU A 55 -6.93 19.05 2.37
N SER A 56 -6.04 18.38 1.60
CA SER A 56 -5.29 19.04 0.53
C SER A 56 -6.17 19.53 -0.62
N LEU A 57 -7.30 18.87 -0.92
CA LEU A 57 -8.25 19.31 -1.93
C LEU A 57 -9.14 20.46 -1.45
N ALA A 58 -9.42 20.55 -0.15
CA ALA A 58 -10.23 21.60 0.44
C ALA A 58 -9.51 22.96 0.52
N GLU A 59 -8.17 22.93 0.62
CA GLU A 59 -7.34 24.14 0.65
C GLU A 59 -7.15 24.70 -0.78
N PRO A 60 -7.51 25.97 -1.07
CA PRO A 60 -7.39 26.56 -2.40
C PRO A 60 -5.95 27.01 -2.71
N ARG A 61 -4.99 26.09 -2.62
CA ARG A 61 -3.58 26.31 -2.93
C ARG A 61 -2.95 25.05 -3.54
N PHE A 62 -1.76 25.20 -4.09
CA PHE A 62 -0.99 24.04 -4.53
C PHE A 62 -0.51 23.25 -3.29
N ASN A 63 -0.92 21.98 -3.21
CA ASN A 63 -0.61 21.07 -2.12
C ASN A 63 0.06 19.82 -2.68
N VAL A 64 1.00 19.25 -1.93
CA VAL A 64 1.69 18.02 -2.28
C VAL A 64 1.48 16.97 -1.19
N VAL A 65 0.93 15.82 -1.57
CA VAL A 65 0.82 14.65 -0.71
C VAL A 65 1.87 13.62 -1.13
N ILE A 66 2.85 13.36 -0.27
CA ILE A 66 3.86 12.31 -0.46
C ILE A 66 3.33 11.04 0.21
N ALA A 67 2.72 10.17 -0.59
CA ALA A 67 2.33 8.85 -0.13
C ALA A 67 3.52 7.88 -0.25
N LYS A 68 3.98 7.32 0.88
CA LYS A 68 5.23 6.56 0.93
C LYS A 68 5.08 5.25 1.70
N HIS A 69 5.44 4.15 1.06
CA HIS A 69 5.55 2.84 1.70
C HIS A 69 6.59 2.01 0.93
N PRO A 70 7.25 1.01 1.57
CA PRO A 70 8.08 0.06 0.86
C PRO A 70 7.31 -0.64 -0.27
N CYS A 71 7.95 -0.81 -1.43
CA CYS A 71 7.35 -1.60 -2.50
C CYS A 71 7.25 -3.06 -2.06
N MET A 72 6.03 -3.60 -1.92
CA MET A 72 5.82 -4.97 -1.45
C MET A 72 6.44 -6.02 -2.37
N LEU A 73 6.52 -5.77 -3.68
CA LEU A 73 7.20 -6.67 -4.62
C LEU A 73 8.71 -6.74 -4.33
N LYS A 74 9.36 -5.59 -4.17
CA LYS A 74 10.79 -5.53 -3.80
C LYS A 74 11.03 -6.14 -2.42
N PHE A 75 10.22 -5.77 -1.43
CA PHE A 75 10.30 -6.29 -0.07
C PHE A 75 10.18 -7.82 -0.05
N THR A 76 9.14 -8.36 -0.70
CA THR A 76 8.92 -9.80 -0.82
C THR A 76 10.09 -10.51 -1.49
N ARG A 77 10.61 -9.96 -2.61
CA ARG A 77 11.77 -10.51 -3.31
C ARG A 77 13.01 -10.57 -2.42
N GLU A 78 13.29 -9.51 -1.66
CA GLU A 78 14.43 -9.44 -0.74
C GLU A 78 14.28 -10.41 0.43
N GLN A 79 13.09 -10.52 1.02
CA GLN A 79 12.82 -11.47 2.10
C GLN A 79 12.94 -12.92 1.63
N LYS A 80 12.45 -13.24 0.41
CA LYS A 80 12.61 -14.57 -0.19
C LYS A 80 14.09 -14.91 -0.39
N LYS A 81 14.88 -13.97 -0.91
CA LYS A 81 16.34 -14.14 -1.08
C LYS A 81 17.05 -14.39 0.25
N LYS A 82 16.57 -13.81 1.35
CA LYS A 82 17.10 -14.00 2.71
C LYS A 82 16.56 -15.25 3.42
N GLY A 83 15.62 -15.99 2.83
CA GLY A 83 15.04 -17.20 3.43
C GLY A 83 14.12 -16.95 4.63
N VAL A 84 13.68 -15.71 4.85
CA VAL A 84 12.86 -15.30 6.02
C VAL A 84 11.45 -14.85 5.63
N PHE A 85 11.08 -14.97 4.36
CA PHE A 85 9.75 -14.62 3.88
C PHE A 85 8.69 -15.55 4.48
N ARG A 86 7.73 -14.96 5.19
CA ARG A 86 6.53 -15.64 5.68
C ARG A 86 5.33 -15.07 4.93
N PRO A 87 4.62 -15.86 4.11
CA PRO A 87 3.44 -15.38 3.42
C PRO A 87 2.34 -15.08 4.43
N SER A 88 1.73 -13.92 4.31
CA SER A 88 0.45 -13.59 4.96
C SER A 88 -0.68 -13.69 3.94
N GLN A 89 -1.88 -14.03 4.41
CA GLN A 89 -3.08 -14.04 3.60
C GLN A 89 -4.21 -13.34 4.35
N VAL A 90 -5.07 -12.68 3.59
CA VAL A 90 -6.29 -12.10 4.12
C VAL A 90 -7.39 -13.13 3.99
N THR A 91 -8.18 -13.31 5.04
CA THR A 91 -9.34 -14.22 5.06
C THR A 91 -10.62 -13.42 5.33
N VAL A 92 -11.74 -13.95 4.83
CA VAL A 92 -13.07 -13.39 5.09
C VAL A 92 -13.72 -14.24 6.17
N THR A 93 -14.20 -13.58 7.22
CA THR A 93 -14.89 -14.22 8.35
C THR A 93 -16.40 -14.25 8.13
N GLU A 94 -17.11 -15.03 8.94
CA GLU A 94 -18.57 -15.14 8.93
C GLU A 94 -19.30 -13.81 9.25
N LYS A 95 -18.59 -12.80 9.75
CA LYS A 95 -19.13 -11.45 9.99
C LYS A 95 -19.40 -10.67 8.69
N CYS A 96 -19.03 -11.21 7.54
CA CYS A 96 -19.21 -10.56 6.25
C CYS A 96 -20.71 -10.45 5.91
N ASP A 97 -21.17 -9.22 5.71
CA ASP A 97 -22.54 -8.88 5.33
C ASP A 97 -22.68 -8.55 3.84
N GLN A 98 -21.70 -8.97 3.03
CA GLN A 98 -21.72 -8.86 1.56
C GLN A 98 -21.93 -7.42 1.02
N GLN A 99 -21.48 -6.39 1.75
CA GLN A 99 -21.53 -4.99 1.26
C GLN A 99 -20.57 -4.70 0.08
N HIS A 100 -19.67 -5.63 -0.23
CA HIS A 100 -18.70 -5.56 -1.32
C HIS A 100 -17.78 -4.32 -1.34
N VAL A 101 -17.63 -3.59 -0.22
CA VAL A 101 -16.73 -2.42 -0.11
C VAL A 101 -15.29 -2.76 -0.50
N CYS A 102 -14.79 -3.94 -0.14
CA CYS A 102 -13.46 -4.43 -0.49
C CYS A 102 -13.25 -4.59 -2.02
N ILE A 103 -14.32 -4.89 -2.76
CA ILE A 103 -14.32 -5.09 -4.21
C ILE A 103 -14.64 -3.77 -4.93
N ALA A 104 -15.69 -3.07 -4.54
CA ALA A 104 -16.23 -1.93 -5.27
C ALA A 104 -15.54 -0.60 -4.95
N GLN A 105 -15.17 -0.37 -3.68
CA GLN A 105 -14.57 0.90 -3.25
C GLN A 105 -13.05 0.78 -3.10
N PHE A 106 -12.59 -0.22 -2.35
CA PHE A 106 -11.15 -0.44 -2.18
C PHE A 106 -10.52 -1.04 -3.44
N GLY A 107 -11.24 -1.90 -4.17
CA GLY A 107 -10.80 -2.40 -5.47
C GLY A 107 -9.60 -3.35 -5.41
N CYS A 108 -9.46 -4.13 -4.34
CA CYS A 108 -8.32 -5.04 -4.26
C CYS A 108 -8.50 -6.24 -5.21
N PRO A 109 -7.53 -6.49 -6.11
CA PRO A 109 -7.66 -7.49 -7.17
C PRO A 109 -7.71 -8.93 -6.66
N SER A 110 -7.37 -9.17 -5.38
CA SER A 110 -7.47 -10.50 -4.79
C SER A 110 -8.89 -10.87 -4.37
N PHE A 111 -9.84 -9.93 -4.29
CA PHE A 111 -11.21 -10.26 -3.94
C PHE A 111 -12.06 -10.53 -5.18
N SER A 112 -12.93 -11.54 -5.09
CA SER A 112 -13.95 -11.82 -6.09
C SER A 112 -15.29 -12.09 -5.42
N ALA A 113 -16.37 -11.69 -6.09
CA ALA A 113 -17.73 -12.01 -5.69
C ALA A 113 -18.14 -13.36 -6.29
N GLY A 114 -18.62 -14.27 -5.44
CA GLY A 114 -19.27 -15.50 -5.86
C GLY A 114 -20.66 -15.23 -6.45
N ALA A 115 -21.21 -16.23 -7.15
CA ALA A 115 -22.56 -16.13 -7.72
C ALA A 115 -23.66 -15.95 -6.64
N ASP A 116 -23.37 -16.39 -5.42
CA ASP A 116 -24.20 -16.27 -4.21
C ASP A 116 -23.98 -14.95 -3.45
N GLY A 117 -23.15 -14.04 -3.97
CA GLY A 117 -22.79 -12.78 -3.32
C GLY A 117 -21.71 -12.91 -2.24
N SER A 118 -21.20 -14.12 -2.00
CA SER A 118 -20.08 -14.34 -1.06
C SER A 118 -18.81 -13.65 -1.56
N VAL A 119 -17.96 -13.22 -0.64
CA VAL A 119 -16.65 -12.65 -0.97
C VAL A 119 -15.59 -13.71 -0.75
N SER A 120 -14.84 -14.03 -1.80
CA SER A 120 -13.70 -14.95 -1.74
C SER A 120 -12.39 -14.23 -1.99
N VAL A 121 -11.28 -14.79 -1.49
CA VAL A 121 -9.93 -14.25 -1.65
C VAL A 121 -9.12 -15.21 -2.50
N ASN A 122 -8.56 -14.70 -3.60
CA ASN A 122 -7.59 -15.42 -4.41
C ASN A 122 -6.24 -15.43 -3.69
N GLU A 123 -5.79 -16.61 -3.28
CA GLU A 123 -4.55 -16.84 -2.54
C GLU A 123 -3.28 -16.48 -3.32
N ASP A 124 -3.30 -16.57 -4.65
CA ASP A 124 -2.15 -16.29 -5.51
C ASP A 124 -1.96 -14.78 -5.72
N LEU A 125 -3.06 -14.03 -5.74
CA LEU A 125 -3.05 -12.56 -5.89
C LEU A 125 -2.91 -11.83 -4.55
N CYS A 126 -3.35 -12.45 -3.45
CA CYS A 126 -3.26 -11.86 -2.13
C CYS A 126 -1.82 -11.85 -1.62
N ILE A 127 -1.22 -10.67 -1.56
CA ILE A 127 0.12 -10.46 -0.98
C ILE A 127 0.12 -10.29 0.55
N GLY A 128 -1.06 -10.28 1.17
CA GLY A 128 -1.20 -10.20 2.62
C GLY A 128 -0.69 -8.91 3.23
N ASP A 129 -0.87 -7.79 2.53
CA ASP A 129 -0.42 -6.46 2.96
C ASP A 129 -1.31 -5.82 4.03
N GLY A 130 -2.57 -6.28 4.15
CA GLY A 130 -3.51 -5.88 5.19
C GLY A 130 -4.11 -4.49 5.01
N SER A 131 -3.87 -3.82 3.88
CA SER A 131 -4.41 -2.49 3.59
C SER A 131 -5.95 -2.48 3.51
N CYS A 132 -6.55 -3.60 3.08
CA CYS A 132 -8.00 -3.81 3.02
C CYS A 132 -8.68 -3.94 4.40
N LEU A 133 -7.96 -4.30 5.48
CA LEU A 133 -8.54 -4.51 6.81
C LEU A 133 -9.24 -3.24 7.34
N GLN A 134 -8.68 -2.08 7.01
CA GLN A 134 -9.19 -0.77 7.45
C GLN A 134 -10.42 -0.30 6.68
N THR A 135 -10.73 -0.92 5.53
CA THR A 135 -11.79 -0.46 4.64
C THR A 135 -13.11 -1.20 4.84
N CYS A 136 -13.09 -2.39 5.46
CA CYS A 136 -14.28 -3.18 5.73
C CYS A 136 -15.10 -2.58 6.91
N PRO A 137 -16.34 -2.11 6.70
CA PRO A 137 -17.14 -1.49 7.76
C PRO A 137 -17.47 -2.45 8.91
N THR A 138 -17.73 -3.72 8.57
CA THR A 138 -18.06 -4.79 9.52
C THR A 138 -16.83 -5.45 10.15
N LYS A 139 -15.62 -5.03 9.76
CA LYS A 139 -14.34 -5.63 10.21
C LYS A 139 -14.34 -7.16 10.05
N ALA A 140 -14.87 -7.63 8.93
CA ALA A 140 -15.01 -9.05 8.61
C ALA A 140 -13.74 -9.66 7.98
N LEU A 141 -12.68 -8.88 7.82
CA LEU A 141 -11.41 -9.33 7.24
C LEU A 141 -10.38 -9.60 8.35
N ASP A 142 -9.65 -10.70 8.24
CA ASP A 142 -8.55 -11.06 9.15
C ASP A 142 -7.27 -11.38 8.37
N ILE A 143 -6.12 -11.42 9.05
CA ILE A 143 -4.83 -11.75 8.45
C ILE A 143 -4.24 -13.00 9.10
N THR A 144 -4.03 -14.04 8.31
CA THR A 144 -3.35 -15.27 8.74
C THR A 144 -1.91 -15.27 8.22
N ARG A 145 -0.97 -15.73 9.04
CA ARG A 145 0.43 -15.92 8.63
C ARG A 145 0.68 -17.40 8.40
N LYS A 146 1.04 -17.79 7.17
CA LYS A 146 1.48 -19.16 6.87
C LYS A 146 2.81 -19.40 7.61
N GLY A 147 2.76 -20.21 8.67
CA GLY A 147 3.90 -20.52 9.55
C GLY A 147 3.62 -20.40 11.06
N GLU A 148 2.41 -20.06 11.48
CA GLU A 148 1.90 -20.30 12.83
C GLU A 148 1.10 -21.62 12.84
N GLN A 149 1.84 -22.73 12.96
CA GLN A 149 1.39 -23.99 13.56
C GLN A 149 2.46 -24.39 14.58
#